data_AF-A0A5K1GSA1-F1
#
_entry.id   AF-A0A5K1GSA1-F1
#
_cell.length_a   1.000
_cell.length_b   1.000
_cell.length_c   1.000
_cell.angle_alpha   90.00
_cell.angle_beta   90.00
_cell.angle_gamma   90.00
#
_symmetry.space_group_name_H-M   'P 1'
#
loop_
_entity.id
_entity.type
_entity.pdbx_description
1 polymer ?
#
loop_
_entity_poly.entity_id
_entity_poly.type
_entity_poly.pdbx_seq_one_letter_code
_entity_poly.pdbx_strand_id
1 'polypeptide(L)'
;YLLLTTWGYKVLMEFTRGKKEGKVSKSQFKTVLSDILLGMADGLKRDPVVILRIDGEDLQEFVSGSRFEAEAISIYSEIEEAKDLKECICKALDKLTVEHGMPPSSDQW
;
A
#
# COMPACT_ATOMS: atom_id res chain seq x y z
N TYR A 1 0.67 14.20 13.26
CA TYR A 1 1.05 13.94 11.85
C TYR A 1 2.11 14.90 11.28
N LEU A 2 2.09 16.22 11.51
CA LEU A 2 3.11 17.15 10.96
C LEU A 2 4.52 17.11 11.59
N LEU A 3 4.67 16.56 12.82
CA LEU A 3 5.98 16.52 13.51
C LEU A 3 6.84 15.30 13.14
N LEU A 4 6.24 14.21 12.66
CA LEU A 4 6.95 12.99 12.27
C LEU A 4 7.55 13.09 10.86
N THR A 5 6.87 13.78 9.94
CA THR A 5 7.34 13.95 8.56
C THR A 5 8.51 14.94 8.46
N THR A 6 8.47 16.03 9.23
CA THR A 6 9.51 17.06 9.24
C THR A 6 10.83 16.57 9.85
N TRP A 7 10.77 15.75 10.91
CA TRP A 7 11.96 15.19 11.54
C TRP A 7 12.60 14.07 10.69
N GLY A 8 11.78 13.13 10.18
CA GLY A 8 12.26 12.06 9.32
C GLY A 8 12.89 12.56 8.02
N TYR A 9 12.27 13.56 7.38
CA TYR A 9 12.81 14.19 6.17
C TYR A 9 14.15 14.90 6.43
N LYS A 10 14.28 15.59 7.56
CA LYS A 10 15.52 16.29 7.94
C LYS A 10 16.67 15.33 8.16
N VAL A 11 16.43 14.22 8.86
CA VAL A 11 17.43 13.18 9.10
C VAL A 11 17.87 12.53 7.79
N LEU A 12 16.92 12.18 6.91
CA LEU A 12 17.22 11.59 5.60
C LEU A 12 18.03 12.54 4.71
N MET A 13 17.71 13.84 4.73
CA MET A 13 18.45 14.87 4.00
C MET A 13 19.86 15.09 4.55
N GLU A 14 20.08 14.93 5.85
CA GLU A 14 21.43 14.99 6.43
C GLU A 14 22.26 13.74 6.12
N PHE A 15 21.64 12.56 6.06
CA PHE A 15 22.32 11.34 5.61
C PHE A 15 22.70 11.35 4.12
N THR A 16 21.89 11.99 3.29
CA THR A 16 22.07 12.03 1.82
C THR A 16 22.86 13.25 1.33
N ARG A 17 23.06 14.27 2.18
CA ARG A 17 24.03 15.34 1.93
C ARG A 17 25.43 14.75 1.98
N GLY A 18 25.91 14.29 0.83
CA GLY A 18 27.30 13.87 0.66
C GLY A 18 28.24 14.94 1.24
N LYS A 19 29.07 14.55 2.21
CA LYS A 19 30.09 15.44 2.76
C LYS A 19 31.07 15.80 1.64
N LYS A 20 31.36 17.10 1.46
CA LYS A 20 32.43 17.57 0.54
C LYS A 20 33.83 17.11 0.98
N GLU A 21 33.95 16.58 2.21
CA GLU A 21 35.17 16.07 2.80
C GLU A 21 35.37 14.58 2.46
N GLY A 22 36.12 14.33 1.40
CA GLY A 22 36.74 13.03 1.12
C GLY A 22 35.90 12.06 0.29
N LYS A 23 36.56 11.44 -0.70
CA LYS A 23 36.02 10.26 -1.40
C LYS A 23 35.99 9.09 -0.42
N VAL A 24 34.85 8.43 -0.28
CA VAL A 24 34.72 7.19 0.50
C VAL A 24 35.33 6.03 -0.30
N SER A 25 36.13 5.19 0.35
CA SER A 25 36.66 3.98 -0.30
C SER A 25 35.54 2.95 -0.54
N LYS A 26 35.70 2.09 -1.56
CA LYS A 26 34.72 1.04 -1.85
C LYS A 26 34.47 0.11 -0.65
N SER A 27 35.50 -0.17 0.16
CA SER A 27 35.40 -1.02 1.34
C SER A 27 34.58 -0.36 2.46
N GLN A 28 34.80 0.93 2.72
CA GLN A 28 34.02 1.69 3.69
C GLN A 28 32.55 1.78 3.27
N PHE A 29 32.28 2.10 2.00
CA PHE A 29 30.91 2.14 1.48
C PHE A 29 30.22 0.78 1.61
N LYS A 30 30.90 -0.31 1.21
CA LYS A 30 30.36 -1.66 1.31
C LYS A 30 29.98 -2.03 2.74
N THR A 31 30.84 -1.69 3.71
CA THR A 31 30.62 -2.01 5.13
C THR A 31 29.38 -1.31 5.63
N VAL A 32 29.30 0.02 5.45
CA VAL A 32 28.15 0.81 5.92
C VAL A 32 26.86 0.38 5.25
N LEU A 33 26.87 0.13 3.93
CA LEU A 33 25.67 -0.34 3.23
C LEU A 33 25.24 -1.72 3.74
N SER A 34 26.18 -2.62 4.01
CA SER A 34 25.87 -3.94 4.57
C SER A 34 25.17 -3.81 5.93
N ASP A 35 25.69 -2.96 6.82
CA ASP A 35 25.09 -2.75 8.14
C ASP A 35 23.68 -2.16 8.04
N ILE A 36 23.46 -1.21 7.12
CA ILE A 36 22.13 -0.65 6.84
C ILE A 36 21.17 -1.74 6.35
N LEU A 37 21.58 -2.56 5.38
CA LEU A 37 20.73 -3.60 4.80
C LEU A 37 20.42 -4.70 5.82
N LEU A 38 21.38 -5.09 6.66
CA LEU A 38 21.15 -6.03 7.76
C LEU A 38 20.18 -5.44 8.80
N GLY A 39 20.35 -4.18 9.17
CA GLY A 39 19.41 -3.49 10.06
C GLY A 39 17.99 -3.41 9.48
N MET A 40 17.85 -3.17 8.17
CA MET A 40 16.56 -3.22 7.48
C MET A 40 15.98 -4.64 7.48
N ALA A 41 16.80 -5.67 7.23
CA ALA A 41 16.36 -7.06 7.24
C ALA A 41 15.89 -7.49 8.64
N ASP A 42 16.62 -7.14 9.70
CA ASP A 42 16.22 -7.40 11.08
C ASP A 42 14.97 -6.60 11.47
N GLY A 43 14.83 -5.39 10.94
CA GLY A 43 13.62 -4.58 11.04
C GLY A 43 12.41 -5.28 10.45
N LEU A 44 12.50 -5.70 9.19
CA LEU A 44 11.43 -6.42 8.47
C LEU A 44 11.14 -7.79 9.06
N LYS A 45 12.14 -8.47 9.62
CA LYS A 45 11.93 -9.75 10.33
C LYS A 45 11.13 -9.58 11.60
N ARG A 46 11.37 -8.48 12.33
CA ARG A 46 10.66 -8.15 13.58
C ARG A 46 9.27 -7.59 13.31
N ASP A 47 9.15 -6.74 12.29
CA ASP A 47 7.93 -6.06 11.90
C ASP A 47 7.71 -6.25 10.38
N PRO A 48 7.04 -7.34 9.97
CA PRO A 48 6.87 -7.68 8.57
C PRO A 48 5.94 -6.71 7.86
N VAL A 49 6.33 -6.27 6.67
CA VAL A 49 5.45 -5.52 5.77
C VAL A 49 4.63 -6.51 4.96
N VAL A 50 3.29 -6.41 5.06
CA VAL A 50 2.36 -7.19 4.25
C VAL A 50 2.21 -6.52 2.89
N ILE A 51 2.54 -7.24 1.82
CA ILE A 51 2.29 -6.80 0.44
C ILE A 51 1.03 -7.51 -0.04
N LEU A 52 -0.05 -6.77 -0.19
CA LEU A 52 -1.28 -7.26 -0.81
C LEU A 52 -1.09 -7.22 -2.33
N ARG A 53 -1.26 -8.37 -2.98
CA ARG A 53 -1.25 -8.46 -4.44
C ARG A 53 -2.69 -8.42 -4.93
N ILE A 54 -3.03 -7.38 -5.68
CA ILE A 54 -4.31 -7.25 -6.36
C ILE A 54 -4.16 -7.85 -7.75
N ASP A 55 -4.49 -9.13 -7.92
CA ASP A 55 -4.52 -9.80 -9.22
C ASP A 55 -5.94 -10.04 -9.76
N GLY A 56 -6.96 -9.64 -8.98
CA GLY A 56 -8.36 -9.72 -9.35
C GLY A 56 -9.07 -10.99 -8.89
N GLU A 57 -8.40 -11.93 -8.20
CA GLU A 57 -9.03 -13.16 -7.70
C GLU A 57 -10.18 -12.86 -6.72
N ASP A 58 -9.95 -11.99 -5.73
CA ASP A 58 -10.99 -11.60 -4.76
C ASP A 58 -12.17 -10.87 -5.43
N LEU A 59 -11.90 -10.05 -6.44
CA LEU A 59 -12.95 -9.37 -7.21
C LEU A 59 -13.74 -10.36 -8.08
N GLN A 60 -13.07 -11.37 -8.63
CA GLN A 60 -13.73 -12.45 -9.37
C GLN A 60 -14.61 -13.29 -8.43
N GLU A 61 -14.13 -13.61 -7.24
CA GLU A 61 -14.90 -14.31 -6.19
C GLU A 61 -16.08 -13.45 -5.71
N PHE A 62 -15.93 -12.12 -5.61
CA PHE A 62 -17.04 -11.22 -5.30
C PHE A 62 -18.16 -11.28 -6.35
N VAL A 63 -17.80 -11.34 -7.64
CA VAL A 63 -18.77 -11.34 -8.75
C VAL A 63 -19.39 -12.71 -9.00
N SER A 64 -18.64 -13.80 -8.81
CA SER A 64 -19.04 -15.13 -9.28
C SER A 64 -19.07 -16.22 -8.21
N GLY A 65 -18.54 -15.92 -7.03
CA GLY A 65 -18.44 -16.84 -5.91
C GLY A 65 -19.61 -16.73 -4.93
N SER A 66 -19.61 -17.64 -3.95
CA SER A 66 -20.61 -17.65 -2.88
C SER A 66 -20.13 -16.95 -1.61
N ARG A 67 -18.82 -16.71 -1.48
CA ARG A 67 -18.21 -16.12 -0.28
C ARG A 67 -18.77 -14.74 0.06
N PHE A 68 -19.01 -13.92 -0.95
CA PHE A 68 -19.47 -12.55 -0.80
C PHE A 68 -20.93 -12.33 -1.21
N GLU A 69 -21.70 -13.40 -1.45
CA GLU A 69 -23.07 -13.30 -2.01
C GLU A 69 -23.99 -12.42 -1.13
N ALA A 70 -23.97 -12.63 0.19
CA ALA A 70 -24.78 -11.84 1.12
C ALA A 70 -24.37 -10.35 1.14
N GLU A 71 -23.07 -10.07 1.01
CA GLU A 71 -22.53 -8.71 0.97
C GLU A 71 -22.86 -8.02 -0.35
N ALA A 72 -22.71 -8.72 -1.48
CA ALA A 72 -23.12 -8.24 -2.79
C ALA A 72 -24.62 -7.89 -2.81
N ILE A 73 -25.48 -8.76 -2.29
CA ILE A 73 -26.92 -8.49 -2.16
C ILE A 73 -27.16 -7.23 -1.33
N SER A 74 -26.47 -7.08 -0.19
CA SER A 74 -26.57 -5.88 0.65
C SER A 74 -26.18 -4.61 -0.11
N ILE A 75 -25.01 -4.62 -0.76
CA ILE A 75 -24.48 -3.47 -1.51
C ILE A 75 -25.44 -3.06 -2.62
N TYR A 76 -25.91 -4.01 -3.45
CA TYR A 76 -26.81 -3.71 -4.55
C TYR A 76 -28.21 -3.27 -4.08
N SER A 77 -28.65 -3.72 -2.90
CA SER A 77 -29.94 -3.29 -2.32
C SER A 77 -29.93 -1.84 -1.83
N GLU A 78 -28.76 -1.29 -1.48
CA GLU A 78 -28.60 0.11 -1.08
C GLU A 78 -28.57 1.09 -2.27
N ILE A 79 -28.44 0.59 -3.51
CA ILE A 79 -28.37 1.42 -4.71
C ILE A 79 -29.79 1.74 -5.18
N GLU A 80 -30.39 2.78 -4.59
CA GLU A 80 -31.78 3.17 -4.85
C GLU A 80 -32.00 3.78 -6.25
N GLU A 81 -31.01 4.49 -6.79
CA GLU A 81 -31.09 5.13 -8.11
C GLU A 81 -29.81 4.95 -8.92
N ALA A 82 -29.92 4.31 -10.08
CA ALA A 82 -28.88 4.26 -11.09
C ALA A 82 -29.52 4.48 -12.47
N LYS A 83 -28.94 5.36 -13.30
CA LYS A 83 -29.49 5.68 -14.62
C LYS A 83 -29.35 4.51 -15.59
N ASP A 84 -28.28 3.73 -15.43
CA ASP A 84 -28.01 2.54 -16.22
C ASP A 84 -27.24 1.50 -15.39
N LEU A 85 -27.04 0.32 -15.98
CA LEU A 85 -26.29 -0.76 -15.35
C LEU A 85 -24.85 -0.37 -15.05
N LYS A 86 -24.24 0.48 -15.88
CA LYS A 86 -22.86 0.93 -15.69
C LYS A 86 -22.76 1.78 -14.43
N GLU A 87 -23.67 2.72 -14.21
CA GLU A 87 -23.73 3.53 -12.99
C GLU A 87 -24.01 2.67 -11.76
N CYS A 88 -24.90 1.68 -11.86
CA CYS A 88 -25.16 0.73 -10.78
C CYS A 88 -23.90 -0.05 -10.39
N ILE A 89 -23.18 -0.59 -11.39
CA ILE A 89 -21.91 -1.30 -11.16
C ILE A 89 -20.86 -0.37 -10.55
N CYS A 90 -20.68 0.84 -11.07
CA CYS A 90 -19.72 1.79 -10.50
C CYS A 90 -20.03 2.11 -9.03
N LYS A 91 -21.31 2.36 -8.69
CA LYS A 91 -21.73 2.62 -7.30
C LYS A 91 -21.48 1.42 -6.38
N ALA A 92 -21.66 0.20 -6.87
CA ALA A 92 -21.35 -1.01 -6.10
C ALA A 92 -19.84 -1.17 -5.89
N LEU A 93 -19.04 -0.92 -6.93
CA LEU A 93 -17.58 -0.99 -6.86
C LEU A 93 -16.99 0.06 -5.89
N ASP A 94 -17.62 1.24 -5.77
CA ASP A 94 -17.22 2.28 -4.81
C ASP A 94 -17.39 1.85 -3.34
N LYS A 95 -18.18 0.80 -3.08
CA LYS A 95 -18.39 0.24 -1.73
C LYS A 95 -17.39 -0.85 -1.37
N LEU A 96 -16.62 -1.35 -2.35
CA LEU A 96 -15.65 -2.40 -2.14
C LEU A 96 -14.40 -1.87 -1.42
N THR A 97 -13.76 -2.77 -0.67
CA THR A 97 -12.62 -2.47 0.20
C THR A 97 -11.41 -3.33 -0.15
N VAL A 98 -10.32 -3.17 0.61
CA VAL A 98 -9.11 -4.00 0.47
C VAL A 98 -9.36 -5.49 0.63
N GLU A 99 -10.40 -5.89 1.38
CA GLU A 99 -10.83 -7.28 1.54
C GLU A 99 -11.40 -7.89 0.25
N HIS A 100 -11.80 -7.05 -0.69
CA HIS A 100 -12.34 -7.42 -1.99
C HIS A 100 -11.28 -7.33 -3.10
N GLY A 101 -10.02 -7.13 -2.72
CA GLY A 101 -8.93 -6.90 -3.67
C GLY A 101 -8.95 -5.49 -4.30
N MET A 102 -9.69 -4.52 -3.75
CA MET A 102 -9.58 -3.14 -4.20
C MET A 102 -8.42 -2.42 -3.51
N PRO A 103 -7.74 -1.47 -4.17
CA PRO A 103 -6.74 -0.67 -3.49
C PRO A 103 -7.38 0.20 -2.40
N PRO A 104 -6.61 0.62 -1.38
CA PRO A 104 -7.10 1.55 -0.37
C PRO A 104 -7.64 2.83 -1.02
N SER A 105 -8.87 3.22 -0.66
CA SER A 105 -9.55 4.40 -1.24
C SER A 105 -8.86 5.74 -0.94
N SER A 106 -7.94 5.76 0.03
CA SER A 106 -7.10 6.92 0.35
C SER A 106 -5.91 7.11 -0.58
N ASP A 107 -5.55 6.11 -1.37
CA ASP A 107 -4.39 6.18 -2.25
C ASP A 107 -4.75 7.03 -3.49
N GLN A 108 -3.96 8.08 -3.74
CA GLN A 108 -4.01 8.82 -5.00
C GLN A 108 -3.18 8.06 -6.03
N TRP A 109 -3.86 7.38 -6.96
CA TRP A 109 -3.27 6.68 -8.10
C TRP A 109 -3.08 7.64 -9.28
#